data_AF-A0AAV5MPT3-F1
#
_entry.id   AF-A0AAV5MPT3-F1
#
_cell.length_a   1.000
_cell.length_b   1.000
_cell.length_c   1.000
_cell.angle_alpha   90.00
_cell.angle_beta   90.00
_cell.angle_gamma   90.00
#
_symmetry.space_group_name_H-M   'P 1'
#
loop_
_entity.id
_entity.type
_entity.pdbx_description
1 polymer ?
#
loop_
_entity_poly.entity_id
_entity_poly.type
_entity_poly.pdbx_seq_one_letter_code
_entity_poly.pdbx_strand_id
1 'polypeptide(L)'
;MDLDWEFPENPKQMLNLSILFNKWQEAIKAEAKATHRAPLLLTAAVYFSVDFFLSDVERSYPVQSINRNLDWINAMPGSIVRRWLWACRCMEGLGNPKTQISIRSGPMPSAWAQGMIGC
;
A
#
# COMPACT_ATOMS: atom_id res chain seq x y z
N MET A 1 -9.23 -9.38 9.17
CA MET A 1 -10.03 -8.39 8.43
C MET A 1 -9.08 -7.72 7.46
N ASP A 2 -9.45 -7.64 6.19
CA ASP A 2 -8.64 -6.99 5.16
C ASP A 2 -9.42 -5.82 4.55
N LEU A 3 -8.85 -4.62 4.56
CA LEU A 3 -9.44 -3.43 3.94
C LEU A 3 -8.95 -3.29 2.50
N ASP A 4 -9.87 -3.30 1.55
CA ASP A 4 -9.57 -3.12 0.13
C ASP A 4 -10.23 -1.85 -0.41
N TRP A 5 -9.62 -0.69 -0.13
CA TRP A 5 -10.09 0.61 -0.63
C TRP A 5 -9.18 1.08 -1.77
N GLU A 6 -9.71 1.03 -3.00
CA GLU A 6 -9.02 1.41 -4.25
C GLU A 6 -9.53 2.72 -4.86
N PHE A 7 -8.94 3.89 -4.66
CA PHE A 7 -8.00 4.30 -3.63
C PHE A 7 -8.55 5.59 -2.98
N PRO A 8 -8.12 5.96 -1.77
CA PRO A 8 -8.52 7.24 -1.17
C PRO A 8 -8.18 8.40 -2.11
N GLU A 9 -9.15 9.25 -2.44
CA GLU A 9 -9.08 10.20 -3.56
C GLU A 9 -8.38 11.52 -3.22
N ASN A 10 -8.26 11.86 -1.95
CA ASN A 10 -7.71 13.16 -1.53
C ASN A 10 -7.07 13.07 -0.13
N PRO A 11 -6.28 14.08 0.27
CA PRO A 11 -5.63 14.10 1.58
C PRO A 11 -6.60 13.94 2.77
N LYS A 12 -7.83 14.44 2.65
CA LYS A 12 -8.86 14.27 3.69
C LYS A 12 -9.27 12.80 3.81
N GLN A 13 -9.42 12.08 2.71
CA GLN A 13 -9.68 10.64 2.74
C GLN A 13 -8.48 9.86 3.31
N MET A 14 -7.24 10.27 3.02
CA MET A 14 -6.05 9.68 3.66
C MET A 14 -6.02 9.90 5.18
N LEU A 15 -6.39 11.10 5.65
CA LEU A 15 -6.55 11.36 7.08
C LEU A 15 -7.67 10.48 7.69
N ASN A 16 -8.81 10.39 7.03
CA ASN A 16 -9.92 9.54 7.48
C ASN A 16 -9.51 8.06 7.52
N LEU A 17 -8.70 7.60 6.56
CA LEU A 17 -8.14 6.25 6.54
C LEU A 17 -7.26 6.01 7.78
N SER A 18 -6.43 6.98 8.17
CA SER A 18 -5.64 6.88 9.41
C SER A 18 -6.51 6.76 10.66
N ILE A 19 -7.62 7.51 10.72
CA ILE A 19 -8.58 7.47 11.82
C ILE A 19 -9.31 6.12 11.85
N LEU A 20 -9.66 5.59 10.68
CA LEU A 20 -10.30 4.29 10.54
C LEU A 20 -9.41 3.18 11.11
N PHE A 21 -8.13 3.14 10.75
CA PHE A 21 -7.20 2.13 11.26
C PHE A 21 -7.03 2.21 12.78
N ASN A 22 -6.90 3.42 13.35
CA ASN A 22 -6.84 3.58 14.81
C ASN A 22 -8.09 2.99 15.48
N LYS A 23 -9.29 3.36 15.01
CA LYS A 23 -10.56 2.91 15.59
C LYS A 23 -10.78 1.41 15.46
N TRP A 24 -10.40 0.83 14.32
CA TRP A 24 -10.52 -0.60 14.10
C TRP A 24 -9.59 -1.40 15.00
N GLN A 25 -8.34 -0.96 15.15
CA GLN A 25 -7.42 -1.62 16.07
C GLN A 25 -7.89 -1.52 17.53
N GLU A 26 -8.43 -0.36 17.94
CA GLU A 26 -9.05 -0.20 19.27
C GLU A 26 -10.24 -1.16 19.47
N ALA A 27 -11.12 -1.27 18.48
CA ALA A 27 -12.26 -2.17 18.53
C ALA A 27 -11.84 -3.65 18.60
N ILE A 28 -10.82 -4.04 17.83
CA ILE A 28 -10.26 -5.40 17.87
C ILE A 28 -9.71 -5.73 19.25
N LYS A 29 -8.96 -4.80 19.87
CA LYS A 29 -8.43 -4.99 21.23
C LYS A 29 -9.56 -5.08 22.26
N ALA A 30 -10.59 -4.25 22.13
CA ALA A 30 -11.74 -4.28 23.02
C ALA A 30 -12.51 -5.61 22.91
N GLU A 31 -12.73 -6.11 21.69
CA GLU A 31 -13.38 -7.41 21.45
C GLU A 31 -12.55 -8.56 22.02
N ALA A 32 -11.24 -8.62 21.71
CA ALA A 32 -10.35 -9.67 22.22
C ALA A 32 -10.34 -9.72 23.76
N LYS A 33 -10.36 -8.55 24.41
CA LYS A 33 -10.46 -8.44 25.88
C LYS A 33 -11.81 -8.93 26.41
N ALA A 34 -12.91 -8.63 25.72
CA ALA A 34 -14.25 -9.00 26.15
C ALA A 34 -14.57 -10.48 25.92
N THR A 35 -14.06 -11.08 24.83
CA THR A 35 -14.35 -12.47 24.46
C THR A 35 -13.26 -13.45 24.90
N HIS A 36 -12.13 -12.94 25.41
CA HIS A 36 -10.93 -13.71 25.74
C HIS A 36 -10.40 -14.53 24.57
N ARG A 37 -10.64 -14.06 23.33
CA ARG A 37 -10.13 -14.67 22.11
C ARG A 37 -8.88 -13.95 21.62
N ALA A 38 -8.14 -14.61 20.73
CA ALA A 38 -7.03 -13.96 20.05
C ALA A 38 -7.55 -12.78 19.20
N PRO A 39 -6.85 -11.63 19.18
CA PRO A 39 -7.25 -10.48 18.39
C PRO A 39 -7.26 -10.82 16.90
N LEU A 40 -8.22 -10.25 16.18
CA LEU A 40 -8.30 -10.38 14.73
C LEU A 40 -7.11 -9.67 14.08
N LEU A 41 -6.53 -10.32 13.07
CA LEU A 41 -5.51 -9.69 12.23
C LEU A 41 -6.15 -8.58 11.40
N LEU A 42 -5.46 -7.45 11.27
CA LEU A 42 -5.89 -6.30 10.50
C LEU A 42 -4.89 -5.98 9.39
N THR A 43 -5.35 -6.12 8.15
CA THR A 43 -4.54 -5.93 6.95
C THR A 43 -5.23 -4.95 5.99
N ALA A 44 -4.47 -4.41 5.03
CA ALA A 44 -5.04 -3.59 3.98
C ALA A 44 -4.34 -3.81 2.64
N ALA A 45 -5.12 -3.82 1.56
CA ALA A 45 -4.62 -3.69 0.21
C ALA A 45 -4.36 -2.21 -0.10
N VAL A 46 -3.16 -1.91 -0.59
CA VAL A 46 -2.70 -0.54 -0.84
C VAL A 46 -2.11 -0.40 -2.23
N TYR A 47 -2.04 0.83 -2.73
CA TYR A 47 -1.36 1.12 -3.98
C TYR A 47 0.13 0.71 -3.90
N PHE A 48 0.74 0.39 -5.05
CA PHE A 48 2.14 -0.07 -5.09
C PHE A 48 3.15 0.94 -4.53
N SER A 49 2.79 2.22 -4.46
CA SER A 49 3.60 3.32 -3.96
C SER A 49 2.91 4.00 -2.78
N VAL A 50 3.73 4.54 -1.86
CA VAL A 50 3.24 5.37 -0.74
C VAL A 50 2.62 6.66 -1.28
N ASP A 51 3.31 7.29 -2.24
CA ASP A 51 2.91 8.54 -2.87
C ASP A 51 2.15 8.28 -4.18
N PHE A 52 1.07 9.03 -4.39
CA PHE A 52 0.25 8.98 -5.59
C PHE A 52 0.75 9.96 -6.67
N PHE A 53 2.01 9.82 -7.07
CA PHE A 53 2.67 10.70 -8.06
C PHE A 53 2.09 10.63 -9.49
N LEU A 54 1.20 9.66 -9.76
CA LEU A 54 0.52 9.48 -11.05
C LEU A 54 -0.89 10.08 -11.07
N SER A 55 -1.31 10.67 -9.95
CA SER A 55 -2.58 11.39 -9.83
C SER A 55 -2.30 12.89 -9.84
N ASP A 56 -3.21 13.67 -10.42
CA ASP A 56 -3.17 15.14 -10.35
C ASP A 56 -3.36 15.67 -8.92
N VAL A 57 -3.86 14.82 -8.02
CA VAL A 57 -4.07 15.16 -6.61
C VAL A 57 -2.92 14.58 -5.78
N GLU A 58 -2.09 15.47 -5.25
CA GLU A 58 -1.02 15.10 -4.32
C GLU A 58 -1.60 14.49 -3.04
N ARG A 59 -1.19 13.25 -2.76
CA ARG A 59 -1.60 12.51 -1.56
C ARG A 59 -0.65 11.33 -1.33
N SER A 60 -0.51 10.97 -0.06
CA SER A 60 0.33 9.86 0.38
C SER A 60 -0.37 9.08 1.47
N TYR A 61 -0.08 7.78 1.56
CA TYR A 61 -0.60 6.96 2.64
C TYR A 61 -0.04 7.41 4.00
N PRO A 62 -0.83 7.33 5.08
CA PRO A 62 -0.39 7.67 6.43
C PRO A 62 0.47 6.53 7.02
N VAL A 63 1.73 6.44 6.58
CA VAL A 63 2.66 5.33 6.92
C VAL A 63 2.77 5.10 8.42
N GLN A 64 2.87 6.17 9.21
CA GLN A 64 2.95 6.05 10.67
C GLN A 64 1.70 5.41 11.29
N SER A 65 0.51 5.71 10.77
CA SER A 65 -0.74 5.10 11.26
C SER A 65 -0.85 3.65 10.80
N ILE A 66 -0.45 3.35 9.57
CA ILE A 66 -0.39 1.99 9.03
C ILE A 66 0.50 1.12 9.92
N ASN A 67 1.73 1.54 10.20
CA ASN A 67 2.69 0.78 11.01
C ASN A 67 2.23 0.54 12.45
N ARG A 68 1.42 1.44 13.02
CA ARG A 68 0.93 1.30 14.40
C ARG A 68 -0.29 0.39 14.54
N ASN A 69 -1.06 0.21 13.47
CA ASN A 69 -2.39 -0.39 13.56
C ASN A 69 -2.56 -1.65 12.71
N LEU A 70 -1.89 -1.74 11.56
CA LEU A 70 -1.98 -2.90 10.67
C LEU A 70 -0.90 -3.90 11.02
N ASP A 71 -1.22 -5.19 10.92
CA ASP A 71 -0.25 -6.27 11.05
C ASP A 71 0.67 -6.32 9.82
N TRP A 72 0.10 -6.15 8.62
CA TRP A 72 0.85 -5.95 7.38
C TRP A 72 -0.03 -5.33 6.29
N ILE A 73 0.62 -4.95 5.18
CA ILE A 73 -0.04 -4.41 3.98
C ILE A 73 0.20 -5.32 2.77
N ASN A 74 -0.79 -5.38 1.90
CA ASN A 74 -0.72 -6.05 0.61
C ASN A 74 -0.60 -4.99 -0.49
N ALA A 75 0.61 -4.74 -0.98
CA ALA A 75 0.83 -3.77 -2.05
C ALA A 75 0.33 -4.35 -3.38
N MET A 76 -0.72 -3.76 -3.95
CA MET A 76 -1.28 -4.17 -5.23
C MET A 76 -0.31 -3.80 -6.36
N PRO A 77 0.07 -4.75 -7.23
CA PRO A 77 0.96 -4.46 -8.34
C PRO A 77 0.29 -3.47 -9.30
N GLY A 78 0.95 -2.34 -9.56
CA GLY A 78 0.40 -1.29 -10.42
C GLY A 78 -0.01 -1.82 -11.79
N SER A 79 -1.26 -1.56 -12.18
CA SER A 79 -1.80 -1.86 -13.52
C SER A 79 -1.02 -1.16 -14.65
N ILE A 80 -0.20 -0.16 -14.33
CA ILE A 80 0.72 0.51 -15.25
C ILE A 80 1.73 -0.48 -15.84
N VAL A 81 2.20 -1.47 -15.08
CA VAL A 81 3.09 -2.50 -15.66
C VAL A 81 2.34 -3.32 -16.71
N ARG A 82 1.06 -3.68 -16.45
CA ARG A 82 0.22 -4.33 -17.48
C ARG A 82 -0.06 -3.40 -18.65
N ARG A 83 -0.24 -2.09 -18.42
CA ARG A 83 -0.57 -1.08 -19.44
C ARG A 83 0.58 -0.78 -20.40
N TRP A 84 1.79 -0.69 -19.88
CA TRP A 84 3.01 -0.60 -20.68
C TRP A 84 3.38 -1.95 -21.31
N LEU A 85 3.18 -3.09 -20.63
CA LEU A 85 3.47 -4.40 -21.22
C LEU A 85 2.55 -4.75 -22.40
N TRP A 86 1.32 -4.24 -22.48
CA TRP A 86 0.49 -4.40 -23.69
C TRP A 86 0.84 -3.39 -24.78
N ALA A 87 1.19 -2.15 -24.43
CA ALA A 87 1.64 -1.15 -25.40
C ALA A 87 3.04 -1.48 -25.98
N CYS A 88 3.91 -2.12 -25.20
CA CYS A 88 5.27 -2.52 -25.58
C CYS A 88 5.36 -3.96 -26.13
N ARG A 89 4.26 -4.70 -26.29
CA ARG A 89 4.30 -6.09 -26.83
C ARG A 89 4.42 -6.16 -28.35
N CYS A 90 4.70 -5.05 -29.03
CA CYS A 90 5.16 -5.01 -30.41
C CYS A 90 6.59 -4.49 -30.46
N MET A 91 7.55 -5.36 -30.14
CA MET A 91 8.92 -5.42 -30.69
C MET A 91 9.65 -6.56 -29.96
N GLU A 92 9.34 -7.80 -30.33
CA GLU A 92 10.30 -8.89 -30.19
C GLU A 92 11.55 -8.48 -31.00
N GLY A 93 12.58 -8.00 -30.31
CA GLY A 93 13.76 -7.47 -30.98
C GLY A 93 14.78 -6.89 -30.01
N LEU A 94 15.57 -7.77 -29.40
CA LEU A 94 16.98 -7.58 -29.07
C LEU A 94 17.44 -6.17 -28.62
N GLY A 95 17.59 -6.02 -27.29
CA GLY A 95 18.75 -5.40 -26.64
C GLY A 95 18.96 -3.88 -26.73
N ASN A 96 18.75 -3.18 -25.61
CA ASN A 96 19.66 -2.12 -25.13
C ASN A 96 19.39 -1.75 -23.64
N PRO A 97 20.41 -1.47 -22.81
CA PRO A 97 20.26 -1.35 -21.36
C PRO A 97 20.27 0.12 -20.92
N LYS A 98 19.12 0.80 -20.84
CA LYS A 98 19.06 2.15 -20.22
C LYS A 98 17.82 2.50 -19.39
N THR A 99 16.94 1.54 -19.10
CA THR A 99 15.83 1.78 -18.16
C THR A 99 15.62 0.56 -17.29
N GLN A 100 16.51 0.38 -16.30
CA GLN A 100 16.30 -0.59 -15.23
C GLN A 100 15.25 -0.04 -14.27
N ILE A 101 13.99 -0.43 -14.45
CA ILE A 101 13.07 -0.59 -13.32
C ILE A 101 12.83 -2.10 -13.19
N SER A 102 13.82 -2.79 -12.62
CA SER A 102 13.66 -4.19 -12.25
C SER A 102 12.93 -4.24 -10.91
N ILE A 103 11.61 -4.43 -10.92
CA ILE A 103 10.93 -4.93 -9.72
C ILE A 103 11.17 -6.43 -9.70
N ARG A 104 12.28 -6.86 -9.08
CA ARG A 104 12.45 -8.25 -8.67
C ARG A 104 11.39 -8.53 -7.61
N SER A 105 10.54 -9.51 -7.86
CA SER A 105 9.67 -10.12 -6.86
C SER A 105 10.53 -10.68 -5.72
N GLY A 106 10.59 -9.89 -4.65
CA GLY A 106 11.37 -10.03 -3.42
C GLY A 106 10.89 -8.93 -2.44
N PRO A 107 11.22 -8.99 -1.15
CA PRO A 107 10.46 -8.35 -0.07
C PRO A 107 10.33 -6.83 -0.26
N MET A 108 9.14 -6.30 0.06
CA MET A 108 8.71 -4.89 0.13
C MET A 108 9.39 -3.89 -0.84
N PRO A 109 8.65 -3.27 -1.79
CA PRO A 109 9.21 -2.26 -2.67
C PRO A 109 9.91 -1.13 -1.89
N SER A 110 11.09 -0.71 -2.36
CA SER A 110 11.94 0.31 -1.72
C SER A 110 11.23 1.63 -1.39
N ALA A 111 10.14 1.95 -2.11
CA ALA A 111 9.28 3.10 -1.86
C ALA A 111 8.55 3.02 -0.50
N TRP A 112 8.18 1.82 -0.05
CA TRP A 112 7.60 1.61 1.28
C TRP A 112 8.68 1.55 2.38
N ALA A 113 9.89 1.08 2.05
CA ALA A 113 10.99 1.02 3.01
C ALA A 113 11.44 2.41 3.49
N GLN A 114 11.49 3.41 2.60
CA GLN A 114 11.92 4.77 2.96
C GLN A 114 10.91 5.51 3.86
N GLY A 115 9.60 5.27 3.68
CA GLY A 115 8.58 5.84 4.56
C GLY A 115 8.54 5.22 5.97
N MET A 116 9.12 4.03 6.14
CA MET A 116 9.16 3.30 7.42
C MET A 116 10.43 3.55 8.23
N ILE A 117 11.48 4.12 7.63
CA ILE A 117 12.74 4.48 8.31
C ILE A 117 12.72 6.00 8.55
N GLY A 118 11.85 6.43 9.46
CA GLY A 118 11.90 7.76 10.04
C GLY A 118 12.71 7.73 11.33
N CYS A 119 13.98 8.10 11.26
CA CYS A 119 14.67 8.74 12.39
C CYS A 119 14.22 10.20 12.48
#